data_AF-A0A379W0F8-F1
#
_entry.id   AF-A0A379W0F8-F1
#
_cell.length_a   1.000
_cell.length_b   1.000
_cell.length_c   1.000
_cell.angle_alpha   90.00
_cell.angle_beta   90.00
_cell.angle_gamma   90.00
#
_symmetry.space_group_name_H-M   'P 1'
#
loop_
_entity.id
_entity.type
_entity.pdbx_description
1 polymer ?
#
loop_
_entity_poly.entity_id
_entity_poly.type
_entity_poly.pdbx_seq_one_letter_code
_entity_poly.pdbx_strand_id
1 'polypeptide(L)' 'MNARSKVAGMLMRQDNASALNSLGIFIWAWPDGPANMPERLSQLAKAGFSLTKKYSLAVKKCQRGRSGRASHG' A
#
# COMPACT_ATOMS: atom_id res chain seq x y z
N MET A 1 -17.00 -0.86 13.60
CA MET A 1 -16.74 -0.12 12.33
C MET A 1 -15.23 0.03 12.17
N ASN A 2 -14.62 -0.42 11.08
CA ASN A 2 -13.17 -0.27 10.84
C ASN A 2 -12.88 0.89 9.87
N ALA A 3 -11.62 1.30 9.77
CA ALA A 3 -11.20 2.42 8.92
C ALA A 3 -11.56 2.21 7.44
N ARG A 4 -11.46 0.98 6.91
CA ARG A 4 -11.79 0.68 5.51
C ARG A 4 -13.26 0.92 5.19
N SER A 5 -14.17 0.46 6.06
CA SER A 5 -15.61 0.70 5.89
C SER A 5 -15.95 2.19 5.93
N LYS A 6 -15.27 2.97 6.78
CA LYS A 6 -15.43 4.43 6.85
C LYS A 6 -15.01 5.11 5.56
N VAL A 7 -13.84 4.76 5.01
CA VAL A 7 -13.34 5.32 3.74
C VAL A 7 -14.24 4.95 2.57
N ALA A 8 -14.66 3.69 2.46
CA ALA A 8 -15.57 3.24 1.41
C ALA A 8 -16.89 4.03 1.43
N GLY A 9 -17.48 4.22 2.62
CA GLY A 9 -18.70 5.01 2.77
C GLY A 9 -18.52 6.49 2.42
N MET A 10 -17.34 7.07 2.69
CA MET A 10 -17.02 8.45 2.28
C MET A 10 -16.90 8.58 0.75
N LEU A 11 -16.24 7.62 0.09
CA LEU A 11 -16.06 7.64 -1.38
C LEU A 11 -17.36 7.41 -2.16
N MET A 12 -18.32 6.67 -1.59
CA MET A 12 -19.63 6.44 -2.21
C MET A 12 -20.53 7.69 -2.24
N ARG A 13 -20.21 8.72 -1.45
CA ARG A 13 -20.98 9.96 -1.38
C ARG A 13 -20.35 11.01 -2.31
N GLN A 14 -21.06 11.40 -3.37
CA GLN A 14 -20.58 12.40 -4.34
C GLN A 14 -20.48 13.83 -3.78
N ASP A 15 -21.26 14.16 -2.74
CA ASP A 15 -21.47 15.56 -2.29
C ASP A 15 -20.69 15.96 -1.02
N ASN A 16 -19.86 15.07 -0.45
CA ASN A 16 -19.17 15.34 0.82
C ASN A 16 -17.68 15.68 0.66
N ALA A 17 -17.39 16.77 -0.06
CA ALA A 17 -16.03 17.27 -0.28
C ALA A 17 -15.25 17.54 1.02
N SER A 18 -15.93 18.02 2.07
CA SER A 18 -15.31 18.31 3.37
C SER A 18 -14.77 17.06 4.08
N ALA A 19 -15.47 15.91 3.95
CA ALA A 19 -15.02 14.65 4.52
C ALA A 19 -13.84 14.04 3.74
N LEU A 20 -13.79 14.26 2.42
CA LEU A 20 -12.71 13.79 1.55
C LEU A 20 -11.37 14.48 1.84
N ASN A 21 -11.37 15.71 2.35
CA ASN A 21 -10.14 16.41 2.75
C ASN A 21 -9.36 15.70 3.87
N SER A 22 -10.03 14.86 4.66
CA SER A 22 -9.37 14.06 5.71
C SER A 22 -8.79 12.73 5.19
N LEU A 23 -9.00 12.40 3.91
CA LEU A 23 -8.58 11.13 3.33
C LEU A 23 -7.19 11.24 2.69
N GLY A 24 -6.23 10.48 3.20
CA GLY A 24 -4.93 10.30 2.54
C GLY A 24 -5.00 9.25 1.43
N ILE A 25 -4.33 9.51 0.31
CA ILE A 25 -4.18 8.57 -0.81
C ILE A 25 -2.71 8.19 -0.96
N PHE A 26 -2.45 6.89 -1.11
CA PHE A 26 -1.12 6.34 -1.33
C PHE A 26 -1.10 5.49 -2.60
N ILE A 27 -0.47 6.01 -3.64
CA ILE A 27 -0.31 5.30 -4.91
C ILE A 27 0.96 4.44 -4.85
N TRP A 28 0.82 3.15 -5.13
CA TRP A 28 1.93 2.19 -5.01
C TRP A 28 2.17 1.34 -6.26
N ALA A 29 1.25 1.36 -7.22
CA ALA A 29 1.34 0.68 -8.51
C ALA A 29 0.35 1.30 -9.52
N TRP A 30 0.54 0.95 -10.78
CA TRP A 30 -0.34 1.29 -11.90
C TRP A 30 -0.27 0.14 -12.93
N PRO A 31 -1.26 0.00 -13.83
CA PRO A 31 -1.21 -0.98 -14.92
C PRO A 31 0.01 -0.75 -15.83
N ASP A 32 0.59 -1.83 -16.36
CA ASP A 32 1.79 -1.79 -17.21
C ASP A 32 3.06 -1.19 -16.55
N GLY A 33 3.11 -1.14 -15.23
CA GLY A 33 4.30 -0.72 -14.49
C GLY A 33 5.47 -1.70 -14.65
N PRO A 34 6.72 -1.25 -14.41
CA PRO A 34 7.90 -2.11 -14.53
C PRO A 34 7.82 -3.30 -13.55
N ALA A 35 8.35 -4.44 -14.01
CA ALA A 35 8.45 -5.66 -13.20
C ALA A 35 9.41 -5.46 -12.02
N ASN A 36 10.46 -4.66 -12.22
CA ASN A 36 11.49 -4.40 -11.20
C ASN A 36 10.99 -3.37 -10.18
N MET A 37 10.94 -3.77 -8.90
CA MET A 37 10.51 -2.90 -7.80
C MET A 37 11.33 -1.60 -7.66
N PRO A 38 12.67 -1.60 -7.77
CA PRO A 38 13.44 -0.35 -7.71
C PRO A 38 13.06 0.62 -8.83
N GLU A 39 12.82 0.12 -10.05
CA GLU A 39 12.38 0.94 -11.18
C GLU A 39 10.97 1.50 -10.94
N ARG A 40 10.07 0.69 -10.38
CA ARG A 40 8.73 1.12 -10.00
C ARG A 40 8.76 2.28 -9.01
N LEU A 41 9.57 2.17 -7.96
CA LEU A 41 9.73 3.23 -6.97
C LEU A 41 10.36 4.49 -7.57
N SER A 42 11.29 4.34 -8.52
CA SER A 42 11.91 5.45 -9.23
C SER A 42 10.91 6.19 -10.12
N GLN A 43 10.09 5.48 -10.88
CA GLN A 43 9.07 6.07 -11.74
C GLN A 43 7.95 6.74 -10.92
N LEU A 44 7.50 6.12 -9.83
CA LEU A 44 6.54 6.75 -8.91
C LEU A 44 7.08 8.05 -8.31
N ALA A 45 8.34 8.03 -7.87
CA ALA A 45 8.99 9.24 -7.34
C ALA A 45 9.08 10.34 -8.41
N LYS A 46 9.43 10.00 -9.65
CA LYS A 46 9.45 10.94 -10.79
C LYS A 46 8.06 11.51 -11.12
N ALA A 47 7.02 10.71 -10.95
CA ALA A 47 5.62 11.13 -11.14
C ALA A 47 5.04 11.95 -9.98
N GLY A 48 5.83 12.25 -8.94
CA GLY A 48 5.40 13.03 -7.77
C GLY A 48 4.89 12.17 -6.59
N PHE A 49 4.81 10.85 -6.74
CA PHE A 49 4.43 9.92 -5.68
C PHE A 49 5.65 9.45 -4.88
N SER A 50 6.33 10.40 -4.21
CA SER A 50 7.56 10.14 -3.45
C SER A 50 7.35 9.29 -2.18
N LEU A 51 6.11 9.22 -1.67
CA LEU A 51 5.76 8.44 -0.48
C LEU A 51 6.11 6.96 -0.67
N THR A 52 5.92 6.41 -1.87
CA THR A 52 6.18 4.99 -2.14
C THR A 52 7.64 4.66 -1.90
N LYS A 53 8.56 5.54 -2.33
CA LYS A 53 10.00 5.39 -2.08
C LYS A 53 10.35 5.53 -0.60
N LYS A 54 9.64 6.39 0.14
CA LYS A 54 9.87 6.64 1.57
C LYS A 54 9.44 5.47 2.47
N TYR A 55 8.32 4.83 2.13
CA TYR A 55 7.73 3.76 2.95
C TYR A 55 8.08 2.34 2.46
N SER A 56 8.73 2.19 1.31
CA SER A 56 9.15 0.87 0.80
C SER A 56 10.58 0.55 1.25
N LEU A 57 10.71 -0.47 2.10
CA LEU A 57 12.00 -0.99 2.54
C LEU A 57 12.33 -2.31 1.82
N ALA A 58 13.54 -2.41 1.30
CA ALA A 58 14.01 -3.63 0.66
C ALA A 58 14.19 -4.74 1.70
N VAL A 59 13.46 -5.85 1.54
CA VAL A 59 13.60 -7.03 2.39
C VAL A 59 14.72 -7.90 1.83
N LYS A 60 15.91 -7.84 2.43
CA LYS A 60 17.08 -8.63 2.00
C LYS A 60 17.00 -10.11 2.38
N LYS A 61 16.13 -10.47 3.34
CA LYS A 61 15.98 -11.85 3.80
C LYS A 61 14.53 -12.09 4.24
N CYS A 62 13.80 -12.91 3.47
CA CYS A 62 12.53 -13.46 3.92
C CYS A 62 12.83 -14.57 4.93
N GLN A 63 12.87 -14.23 6.21
CA GLN A 63 13.03 -15.25 7.25
C GLN A 63 11.67 -15.92 7.45
N ARG A 64 11.54 -17.13 6.89
CA ARG A 64 10.37 -17.99 7.00
C ARG A 64 10.19 -18.41 8.45
N GLY A 65 9.34 -17.70 9.19
CA GLY A 65 9.06 -17.96 10.59
C GLY A 65 7.93 -18.98 10.79
N ARG A 66 8.29 -20.10 11.44
CA ARG A 66 7.46 -21.10 12.15
C ARG A 66 6.72 -22.15 11.31
N SER A 67 7.47 -23.20 10.95
CA SER A 67 6.90 -24.56 10.92
C SER A 67 6.57 -24.96 12.36
N GLY A 68 5.30 -24.90 12.75
CA GLY A 68 4.83 -25.55 13.97
C GLY A 68 5.05 -27.05 13.83
N ARG A 69 6.02 -27.58 14.58
CA ARG A 69 6.22 -29.02 14.75
C ARG A 69 5.05 -29.51 15.61
N ALA A 70 3.99 -30.01 14.98
CA ALA A 70 2.99 -30.82 15.66
C ALA A 70 3.65 -32.18 15.93
N SER A 71 4.25 -32.31 17.10
CA SER A 71 4.72 -33.57 17.63
C SER A 71 3.56 -34.55 17.72
N HIS A 72 3.77 -35.75 17.17
CA HIS A 72 3.07 -36.95 17.55
C HIS A 72 3.26 -37.22 19.05
N GLY A 73 2.23 -37.80 19.68
CA GLY A 73 2.23 -38.28 21.06
C GLY A 73 0.82 -38.45 21.55
#